data_AF-A0A4P1R4N1-F1
#
_entry.id   AF-A0A4P1R4N1-F1
#
_cell.length_a   1.000
_cell.length_b   1.000
_cell.length_c   1.000
_cell.angle_alpha   90.00
_cell.angle_beta   90.00
_cell.angle_gamma   90.00
#
_symmetry.space_group_name_H-M   'P 1'
#
loop_
_entity.id
_entity.type
_entity.pdbx_description
1 polymer ?
#
loop_
_entity_poly.entity_id
_entity_poly.type
_entity_poly.pdbx_seq_one_letter_code
_entity_poly.pdbx_strand_id
1 'polypeptide(L)'
;MHSIKVTLGSLDHREVKSFISSIASVSSKLRKHNEEAYSPKLLTIGPIHRGTSSHLLAFEEHKWRYMLALLHRTRNPVSALDECGRIILGLDDAVRASYGGYIKYDSHELAIIMLLDGCFLLELLLRCAPQDMVHQILNEDNHHGSLDPILGHNEMLPFVLIDLTLLENQIPFFVLKTLARILLSDIFTSQVDHLVSDLTLSLFGFPLIRCPPVAHFLHLMHLSSIIDEGQKGKQAQQELKCCATRLRASGITLRPIEMNRNRVKRLGFGIKFVKWSKA
;
A
#
# COMPACT_ATOMS: atom_id res chain seq x y z
N MET A 1 -7.53 20.47 11.38
CA MET A 1 -8.78 20.72 10.62
C MET A 1 -8.35 21.01 9.19
N HIS A 2 -8.88 20.29 8.21
CA HIS A 2 -8.56 20.54 6.79
C HIS A 2 -9.03 21.92 6.34
N SER A 3 -8.33 22.53 5.39
CA SER A 3 -8.75 23.81 4.80
C SER A 3 -10.16 23.67 4.20
N ILE A 4 -11.08 24.59 4.55
CA ILE A 4 -12.47 24.59 4.07
C ILE A 4 -12.51 24.51 2.54
N LYS A 5 -11.57 25.18 1.86
CA LYS A 5 -11.42 25.16 0.40
C LYS A 5 -11.17 23.75 -0.15
N VAL A 6 -10.32 22.96 0.53
CA VAL A 6 -10.01 21.59 0.13
C VAL A 6 -11.21 20.68 0.38
N THR A 7 -11.84 20.80 1.56
CA THR A 7 -13.04 20.02 1.87
C THR A 7 -14.17 20.29 0.88
N LEU A 8 -14.43 21.56 0.56
CA LEU A 8 -15.45 21.94 -0.42
C LEU A 8 -15.09 21.52 -1.85
N GLY A 9 -13.85 21.75 -2.31
CA GLY A 9 -13.40 21.35 -3.65
C GLY A 9 -13.43 19.82 -3.86
N SER A 10 -13.21 19.07 -2.79
CA SER A 10 -13.26 17.60 -2.81
C SER A 10 -14.69 17.05 -2.78
N LEU A 11 -15.67 17.82 -2.29
CA LEU A 11 -17.09 17.45 -2.33
C LEU A 11 -17.70 17.66 -3.72
N ASP A 12 -17.14 18.60 -4.49
CA ASP A 12 -17.61 19.00 -5.84
C ASP A 12 -17.00 18.14 -6.96
N HIS A 13 -15.74 17.73 -6.82
CA HIS A 13 -15.07 16.83 -7.77
C HIS A 13 -15.17 15.35 -7.36
N ARG A 14 -15.87 14.56 -8.20
CA ARG A 14 -16.13 13.12 -7.99
C ARG A 14 -14.86 12.27 -7.79
N GLU A 15 -13.74 12.66 -8.40
CA GLU A 15 -12.42 11.99 -8.23
C GLU A 15 -11.72 12.37 -6.92
N VAL A 16 -11.82 13.63 -6.48
CA VAL A 16 -11.18 14.13 -5.25
C VAL A 16 -11.95 13.69 -4.00
N LYS A 17 -13.27 13.46 -4.13
CA LYS A 17 -14.13 12.89 -3.09
C LYS A 17 -13.64 11.52 -2.56
N SER A 18 -12.88 10.79 -3.38
CA SER A 18 -12.33 9.46 -3.09
C SER A 18 -11.16 9.47 -2.09
N PHE A 19 -10.48 10.61 -1.91
CA PHE A 19 -9.18 10.66 -1.22
C PHE A 19 -9.16 11.41 0.11
N ILE A 20 -10.26 12.05 0.49
CA ILE A 20 -10.35 12.70 1.80
C ILE A 20 -10.27 11.62 2.89
N SER A 21 -9.32 11.78 3.81
CA SER A 21 -9.11 10.89 4.94
C SER A 21 -8.95 9.43 4.55
N SER A 22 -8.40 9.16 3.36
CA SER A 22 -8.16 7.80 2.89
C SER A 22 -7.12 7.05 3.74
N ILE A 23 -6.14 7.77 4.29
CA ILE A 23 -5.15 7.21 5.22
C ILE A 23 -5.73 7.34 6.62
N ALA A 24 -6.29 6.24 7.12
CA ALA A 24 -6.97 6.18 8.39
C ALA A 24 -5.99 6.27 9.57
N SER A 25 -6.36 7.05 10.59
CA SER A 25 -5.70 6.99 11.89
C SER A 25 -6.38 5.93 12.77
N VAL A 26 -5.57 5.09 13.41
CA VAL A 26 -5.99 4.06 14.33
C VAL A 26 -6.37 4.71 15.65
N SER A 27 -7.63 4.56 16.04
CA SER A 27 -8.13 5.11 17.30
C SER A 27 -7.33 4.60 18.50
N SER A 28 -7.18 5.45 19.52
CA SER A 28 -6.47 5.09 20.77
C SER A 28 -7.07 3.85 21.46
N LYS A 29 -8.38 3.60 21.29
CA LYS A 29 -9.05 2.40 21.81
C LYS A 29 -8.53 1.13 21.14
N LEU A 30 -8.38 1.12 19.81
CA LEU A 30 -7.84 -0.03 19.08
C LEU A 30 -6.35 -0.22 19.39
N ARG A 31 -5.57 0.87 19.40
CA ARG A 31 -4.13 0.82 19.71
C ARG A 31 -3.85 0.21 21.10
N LYS A 32 -4.64 0.56 22.12
CA LYS A 32 -4.48 0.01 23.49
C LYS A 32 -4.56 -1.51 23.57
N HIS A 33 -5.23 -2.18 22.62
CA HIS A 33 -5.35 -3.63 22.64
C HIS A 33 -4.14 -4.32 21.99
N ASN A 34 -3.50 -3.68 21.01
CA ASN A 34 -2.32 -4.21 20.33
C ASN A 34 -1.54 -3.08 19.66
N GLU A 35 -0.63 -2.45 20.41
CA GLU A 35 0.13 -1.30 19.91
C GLU A 35 1.13 -1.69 18.82
N GLU A 36 1.73 -2.88 18.95
CA GLU A 36 2.70 -3.41 17.99
C GLU A 36 2.10 -3.70 16.60
N ALA A 37 0.79 -3.98 16.52
CA ALA A 37 0.13 -4.21 15.24
C ALA A 37 -0.03 -2.94 14.39
N TYR A 38 0.16 -1.77 14.97
CA TYR A 38 -0.03 -0.47 14.32
C TYR A 38 1.21 0.41 14.40
N SER A 39 2.37 -0.17 14.71
CA SER A 39 3.62 0.56 14.87
C SER A 39 4.68 -0.02 13.93
N PRO A 40 5.33 0.81 13.09
CA PRO A 40 6.39 0.32 12.21
C PRO A 40 7.57 -0.18 13.03
N LYS A 41 8.19 -1.26 12.57
CA LYS A 41 9.28 -1.95 13.28
C LYS A 41 10.66 -1.58 12.75
N LEU A 42 10.73 -1.29 11.46
CA LEU A 42 11.97 -1.10 10.72
C LEU A 42 11.99 0.25 10.02
N LEU A 43 10.89 0.58 9.31
CA LEU A 43 10.82 1.71 8.40
C LEU A 43 9.55 2.52 8.64
N THR A 44 9.73 3.79 9.01
CA THR A 44 8.62 4.76 9.00
C THR A 44 8.40 5.31 7.60
N ILE A 45 7.17 5.54 7.20
CA ILE A 45 6.78 6.18 5.94
C ILE A 45 5.64 7.14 6.23
N GLY A 46 5.79 8.37 5.76
CA GLY A 46 4.87 9.46 6.04
C GLY A 46 5.04 10.05 7.45
N PRO A 47 4.14 10.97 7.82
CA PRO A 47 4.32 11.81 8.99
C PRO A 47 3.87 11.17 10.31
N ILE A 48 3.01 10.15 10.30
CA ILE A 48 2.32 9.71 11.53
C ILE A 48 3.31 9.13 12.56
N HIS A 49 4.22 8.26 12.13
CA HIS A 49 5.17 7.58 13.01
C HIS A 49 6.56 8.22 13.05
N ARG A 50 6.78 9.34 12.35
CA ARG A 50 8.10 9.95 12.24
C ARG A 50 8.59 10.50 13.60
N GLY A 51 9.83 10.14 13.93
CA GLY A 51 10.47 10.52 15.20
C GLY A 51 9.93 9.81 16.44
N THR A 52 9.16 8.74 16.30
CA THR A 52 8.55 8.03 17.44
C THR A 52 9.51 7.07 18.15
N SER A 53 10.59 6.63 17.49
CA SER A 53 11.54 5.69 18.10
C SER A 53 12.96 5.84 17.57
N SER A 54 13.95 5.74 18.47
CA SER A 54 15.38 5.91 18.16
C SER A 54 15.98 4.79 17.30
N HIS A 55 15.44 3.57 17.38
CA HIS A 55 15.92 2.44 16.56
C HIS A 55 15.59 2.59 15.07
N LEU A 56 14.62 3.45 14.72
CA LEU A 56 14.21 3.70 13.33
C LEU A 56 15.13 4.71 12.62
N LEU A 57 16.04 5.38 13.35
CA LEU A 57 16.98 6.36 12.79
C LEU A 57 17.98 5.74 11.80
N ALA A 58 18.35 4.47 12.00
CA ALA A 58 19.24 3.77 11.08
C ALA A 58 18.64 3.65 9.67
N PHE A 59 17.31 3.49 9.57
CA PHE A 59 16.62 3.39 8.27
C PHE A 59 16.34 4.75 7.63
N GLU A 60 16.34 5.84 8.39
CA GLU A 60 16.27 7.19 7.82
C GLU A 60 17.50 7.48 6.94
N GLU A 61 18.70 7.06 7.36
CA GLU A 61 19.91 7.19 6.52
C GLU A 61 19.76 6.42 5.19
N HIS A 62 19.14 5.23 5.23
CA HIS A 62 18.91 4.44 4.04
C HIS A 62 17.95 5.12 3.05
N LYS A 63 16.95 5.87 3.55
CA LYS A 63 16.10 6.69 2.68
C LYS A 63 16.89 7.74 1.92
N TRP A 64 17.83 8.40 2.57
CA TRP A 64 18.71 9.38 1.91
C TRP A 64 19.59 8.72 0.85
N ARG A 65 20.14 7.53 1.13
CA ARG A 65 20.92 6.77 0.14
C ARG A 65 20.08 6.37 -1.07
N TYR A 66 18.83 5.96 -0.86
CA TYR A 66 17.88 5.64 -1.94
C TYR A 66 17.50 6.89 -2.74
N MET A 67 17.24 8.01 -2.08
CA MET A 67 16.98 9.29 -2.75
C MET A 67 18.18 9.71 -3.60
N LEU A 68 19.41 9.59 -3.10
CA LEU A 68 20.62 9.88 -3.87
C LEU A 68 20.73 8.96 -5.11
N ALA A 69 20.47 7.66 -4.94
CA ALA A 69 20.48 6.72 -6.06
C ALA A 69 19.40 7.02 -7.10
N LEU A 70 18.21 7.49 -6.69
CA LEU A 70 17.17 7.95 -7.59
C LEU A 70 17.64 9.19 -8.37
N LEU A 71 18.24 10.17 -7.68
CA LEU A 71 18.76 11.39 -8.30
C LEU A 71 19.90 11.11 -9.29
N HIS A 72 20.72 10.07 -9.08
CA HIS A 72 21.72 9.65 -10.07
C HIS A 72 21.10 9.13 -11.38
N ARG A 73 19.82 8.72 -11.37
CA ARG A 73 19.07 8.36 -12.59
C ARG A 73 18.39 9.58 -13.24
N THR A 74 18.36 10.72 -12.55
CA THR A 74 17.72 11.94 -13.03
C THR A 74 18.70 12.78 -13.84
N ARG A 75 18.30 13.24 -15.02
CA ARG A 75 19.17 14.01 -15.94
C ARG A 75 19.65 15.35 -15.37
N ASN A 76 18.77 16.08 -14.68
CA ASN A 76 19.09 17.36 -14.03
C ASN A 76 18.61 17.32 -12.57
N PRO A 77 19.34 16.64 -11.67
CA PRO A 77 18.85 16.30 -10.35
C PRO A 77 18.59 17.52 -9.47
N VAL A 78 19.42 18.57 -9.57
CA VAL A 78 19.26 19.79 -8.77
C VAL A 78 17.98 20.52 -9.17
N SER A 79 17.80 20.79 -10.47
CA SER A 79 16.60 21.48 -10.96
C SER A 79 15.33 20.67 -10.70
N ALA A 80 15.39 19.35 -10.90
CA ALA A 80 14.25 18.46 -10.67
C ALA A 80 13.88 18.39 -9.18
N LEU A 81 14.87 18.39 -8.29
CA LEU A 81 14.63 18.41 -6.85
C LEU A 81 14.01 19.72 -6.38
N ASP A 82 14.48 20.86 -6.89
CA ASP A 82 13.89 22.17 -6.61
C ASP A 82 12.44 22.27 -7.10
N GLU A 83 12.16 21.72 -8.29
CA GLU A 83 10.81 21.64 -8.83
C GLU A 83 9.90 20.73 -7.98
N CYS A 84 10.37 19.54 -7.62
CA CYS A 84 9.67 18.65 -6.69
C CYS A 84 9.37 19.35 -5.37
N GLY A 85 10.35 20.02 -4.76
CA GLY A 85 10.18 20.76 -3.51
C GLY A 85 9.07 21.82 -3.59
N ARG A 86 9.07 22.64 -4.65
CA ARG A 86 8.04 23.66 -4.86
C ARG A 86 6.65 23.06 -5.06
N ILE A 87 6.53 22.01 -5.89
CA ILE A 87 5.24 21.38 -6.18
C ILE A 87 4.69 20.68 -4.95
N ILE A 88 5.50 19.89 -4.25
CA ILE A 88 5.08 19.17 -3.04
C ILE A 88 4.67 20.16 -1.94
N LEU A 89 5.39 21.27 -1.76
CA LEU A 89 5.02 22.33 -0.82
C LEU A 89 3.64 22.93 -1.17
N GLY A 90 3.36 23.15 -2.46
CA GLY A 90 2.06 23.61 -2.95
C GLY A 90 0.91 22.59 -2.77
N LEU A 91 1.22 21.32 -2.50
CA LEU A 91 0.25 20.24 -2.27
C LEU A 91 -0.04 19.99 -0.79
N ASP A 92 0.48 20.80 0.15
CA ASP A 92 0.32 20.64 1.61
C ASP A 92 -1.14 20.36 2.01
N ASP A 93 -2.06 21.19 1.51
CA ASP A 93 -3.49 21.12 1.77
C ASP A 93 -4.11 19.77 1.34
N ALA A 94 -3.72 19.26 0.18
CA ALA A 94 -4.17 17.96 -0.36
C ALA A 94 -3.53 16.78 0.37
N VAL A 95 -2.25 16.91 0.75
CA VAL A 95 -1.55 15.89 1.56
C VAL A 95 -2.24 15.76 2.92
N ARG A 96 -2.47 16.88 3.62
CA ARG A 96 -3.19 16.87 4.91
C ARG A 96 -4.61 16.31 4.77
N ALA A 97 -5.31 16.64 3.69
CA ALA A 97 -6.63 16.09 3.38
C ALA A 97 -6.65 14.57 3.25
N SER A 98 -5.53 13.96 2.87
CA SER A 98 -5.44 12.50 2.71
C SER A 98 -5.40 11.76 4.05
N TYR A 99 -5.04 12.43 5.15
CA TYR A 99 -4.95 11.83 6.49
C TYR A 99 -6.21 12.09 7.31
N GLY A 100 -6.74 11.04 7.95
CA GLY A 100 -7.87 11.11 8.88
C GLY A 100 -7.52 11.68 10.27
N GLY A 101 -6.34 12.27 10.43
CA GLY A 101 -5.81 12.76 11.71
C GLY A 101 -5.04 14.07 11.58
N TYR A 102 -4.64 14.63 12.72
CA TYR A 102 -3.83 15.85 12.76
C TYR A 102 -2.37 15.56 12.44
N ILE A 103 -1.80 16.32 11.49
CA ILE A 103 -0.38 16.27 11.15
C ILE A 103 0.33 17.41 11.88
N LYS A 104 1.26 17.06 12.78
CA LYS A 104 1.97 17.99 13.68
C LYS A 104 3.03 18.88 13.02
N TYR A 105 3.45 18.51 11.81
CA TYR A 105 4.51 19.20 11.07
C TYR A 105 4.00 20.45 10.38
N ASP A 106 4.85 21.46 10.27
CA ASP A 106 4.59 22.60 9.39
C ASP A 106 4.65 22.19 7.90
N SER A 107 4.31 23.11 7.00
CA SER A 107 4.24 22.81 5.56
C SER A 107 5.60 22.46 4.94
N HIS A 108 6.69 23.07 5.40
CA HIS A 108 8.03 22.77 4.90
C HIS A 108 8.52 21.42 5.41
N GLU A 109 8.36 21.16 6.70
CA GLU A 109 8.68 19.86 7.30
C GLU A 109 7.88 18.74 6.63
N LEU A 110 6.57 18.93 6.44
CA LEU A 110 5.73 17.94 5.77
C LEU A 110 6.17 17.71 4.32
N ALA A 111 6.54 18.77 3.59
CA ALA A 111 7.06 18.63 2.24
C ALA A 111 8.36 17.83 2.19
N ILE A 112 9.29 18.05 3.14
CA ILE A 112 10.53 17.27 3.26
C ILE A 112 10.22 15.78 3.52
N ILE A 113 9.26 15.49 4.40
CA ILE A 113 8.82 14.11 4.69
C ILE A 113 8.29 13.45 3.40
N MET A 114 7.38 14.12 2.69
CA MET A 114 6.79 13.60 1.45
C MET A 114 7.84 13.38 0.36
N LEU A 115 8.80 14.29 0.24
CA LEU A 115 9.86 14.21 -0.75
C LEU A 115 10.82 13.04 -0.46
N LEU A 116 11.33 12.95 0.77
CA LEU A 116 12.26 11.89 1.16
C LEU A 116 11.61 10.52 1.07
N ASP A 117 10.43 10.35 1.67
CA ASP A 117 9.74 9.06 1.71
C ASP A 117 9.23 8.67 0.32
N GLY A 118 8.78 9.65 -0.48
CA GLY A 118 8.36 9.42 -1.86
C GLY A 118 9.53 8.99 -2.76
N CYS A 119 10.68 9.65 -2.68
CA CYS A 119 11.88 9.25 -3.41
C CYS A 119 12.38 7.87 -2.99
N PHE A 120 12.37 7.57 -1.69
CA PHE A 120 12.71 6.23 -1.19
C PHE A 120 11.82 5.15 -1.80
N LEU A 121 10.50 5.35 -1.76
CA LEU A 121 9.54 4.39 -2.30
C LEU A 121 9.69 4.21 -3.82
N LEU A 122 9.89 5.29 -4.57
CA LEU A 122 10.12 5.20 -6.02
C LEU A 122 11.39 4.39 -6.33
N GLU A 123 12.48 4.65 -5.63
CA GLU A 123 13.72 3.90 -5.81
C GLU A 123 13.56 2.42 -5.45
N LEU A 124 12.88 2.12 -4.34
CA LEU A 124 12.57 0.74 -3.94
C LEU A 124 11.77 0.01 -5.03
N LEU A 125 10.73 0.67 -5.57
CA LEU A 125 9.92 0.13 -6.66
C LEU A 125 10.76 -0.16 -7.91
N LEU A 126 11.68 0.74 -8.27
CA LEU A 126 12.56 0.54 -9.43
C LEU A 126 13.55 -0.60 -9.24
N ARG A 127 14.12 -0.76 -8.03
CA ARG A 127 15.08 -1.83 -7.74
C ARG A 127 14.44 -3.21 -7.68
N CYS A 128 13.18 -3.29 -7.25
CA CYS A 128 12.43 -4.54 -7.18
C CYS A 128 11.63 -4.85 -8.47
N ALA A 129 11.70 -3.96 -9.46
CA ALA A 129 10.95 -4.11 -10.69
C ALA A 129 11.45 -5.32 -11.51
N PRO A 130 10.52 -6.08 -12.13
CA PRO A 130 10.88 -7.04 -13.16
C PRO A 130 11.65 -6.36 -14.30
N GLN A 131 12.70 -7.02 -14.81
CA GLN A 131 13.60 -6.43 -15.81
C GLN A 131 12.86 -5.98 -17.08
N ASP A 132 11.81 -6.69 -17.48
CA ASP A 132 10.97 -6.37 -18.63
C ASP A 132 10.16 -5.07 -18.46
N MET A 133 9.85 -4.66 -17.22
CA MET A 133 9.11 -3.43 -16.93
C MET A 133 10.01 -2.18 -16.94
N VAL A 134 11.32 -2.34 -16.71
CA VAL A 134 12.25 -1.22 -16.46
C VAL A 134 13.57 -1.35 -17.22
N HIS A 135 13.62 -2.14 -18.29
CA HIS A 135 14.83 -2.44 -19.06
C HIS A 135 15.59 -1.17 -19.54
N GLN A 136 14.89 -0.06 -19.78
CA GLN A 136 15.49 1.21 -20.20
C GLN A 136 16.00 2.07 -19.03
N ILE A 137 15.70 1.69 -17.79
CA ILE A 137 15.94 2.46 -16.56
C ILE A 137 17.15 1.92 -15.78
N LEU A 138 17.33 0.60 -15.78
CA LEU A 138 18.41 -0.06 -15.07
C LEU A 138 19.65 -0.13 -15.97
N ASN A 139 20.53 0.87 -15.87
CA ASN A 139 21.90 0.70 -16.37
C ASN A 139 22.57 -0.42 -15.58
N GLU A 140 23.09 -1.43 -16.29
CA GLU A 140 23.73 -2.62 -15.71
C GLU A 140 24.87 -2.28 -14.74
N ASP A 141 25.47 -1.09 -14.85
CA ASP A 141 26.63 -0.64 -14.07
C ASP A 141 26.34 -0.20 -12.63
N ASN A 142 25.07 -0.06 -12.20
CA ASN A 142 24.74 0.30 -10.82
C ASN A 142 24.74 -0.92 -9.89
N HIS A 143 25.83 -1.69 -9.90
CA HIS A 143 26.11 -2.76 -8.95
C HIS A 143 26.50 -2.18 -7.58
N HIS A 144 25.54 -1.60 -6.88
CA HIS A 144 25.58 -1.44 -5.42
C HIS A 144 24.83 -2.56 -4.68
N GLY A 145 24.40 -3.60 -5.41
CA GLY A 145 23.61 -4.72 -4.88
C GLY A 145 24.29 -5.53 -3.78
N SER A 146 25.63 -5.49 -3.66
CA SER A 146 26.34 -6.18 -2.58
C SER A 146 26.40 -5.40 -1.26
N LEU A 147 26.01 -4.12 -1.24
CA LEU A 147 26.08 -3.26 -0.05
C LEU A 147 24.73 -2.63 0.34
N ASP A 148 23.64 -2.95 -0.35
CA ASP A 148 22.30 -2.49 0.03
C ASP A 148 21.76 -3.36 1.17
N PRO A 149 21.57 -2.84 2.40
CA PRO A 149 21.11 -3.67 3.51
C PRO A 149 19.65 -4.12 3.37
N ILE A 150 18.86 -3.48 2.51
CA ILE A 150 17.44 -3.85 2.27
C ILE A 150 17.35 -4.99 1.25
N LEU A 151 18.13 -4.94 0.18
CA LEU A 151 18.05 -5.88 -0.95
C LEU A 151 19.21 -6.90 -1.01
N GLY A 152 20.38 -6.55 -0.49
CA GLY A 152 21.58 -7.40 -0.47
C GLY A 152 21.50 -8.54 0.53
N HIS A 153 20.68 -8.40 1.58
CA HIS A 153 20.30 -9.47 2.50
C HIS A 153 18.79 -9.71 2.36
N ASN A 154 18.40 -10.77 1.64
CA ASN A 154 17.01 -11.18 1.37
C ASN A 154 16.10 -11.31 2.63
N GLU A 155 16.64 -11.16 3.83
CA GLU A 155 15.92 -11.18 5.10
C GLU A 155 15.20 -9.86 5.42
N MET A 156 15.69 -8.71 4.91
CA MET A 156 15.18 -7.39 5.33
C MET A 156 13.96 -6.92 4.55
N LEU A 157 13.91 -7.22 3.24
CA LEU A 157 12.80 -6.81 2.38
C LEU A 157 11.41 -7.24 2.91
N PRO A 158 11.19 -8.48 3.39
CA PRO A 158 9.89 -8.85 3.98
C PRO A 158 9.45 -7.95 5.14
N PHE A 159 10.36 -7.52 6.00
CA PHE A 159 10.04 -6.61 7.11
C PHE A 159 9.71 -5.20 6.61
N VAL A 160 10.44 -4.71 5.60
CA VAL A 160 10.10 -3.45 4.92
C VAL A 160 8.68 -3.55 4.33
N LEU A 161 8.36 -4.62 3.60
CA LEU A 161 7.05 -4.79 3.00
C LEU A 161 5.94 -4.84 4.06
N ILE A 162 6.16 -5.51 5.20
CA ILE A 162 5.19 -5.51 6.32
C ILE A 162 4.92 -4.07 6.78
N ASP A 163 5.97 -3.27 7.02
CA ASP A 163 5.81 -1.88 7.43
C ASP A 163 5.10 -1.03 6.37
N LEU A 164 5.35 -1.28 5.07
CA LEU A 164 4.65 -0.62 3.96
C LEU A 164 3.17 -1.02 3.82
N THR A 165 2.71 -2.00 4.59
CA THR A 165 1.30 -2.42 4.68
C THR A 165 0.60 -2.00 5.98
N LEU A 166 1.24 -1.17 6.80
CA LEU A 166 0.61 -0.62 8.00
C LEU A 166 -0.31 0.56 7.67
N LEU A 167 -1.51 0.59 8.25
CA LEU A 167 -2.56 1.59 7.98
C LEU A 167 -2.07 3.05 8.08
N GLU A 168 -1.24 3.33 9.08
CA GLU A 168 -0.74 4.67 9.39
C GLU A 168 0.66 4.95 8.81
N ASN A 169 1.27 3.99 8.12
CA ASN A 169 2.61 4.08 7.57
C ASN A 169 2.57 4.31 6.05
N GLN A 170 1.72 5.25 5.62
CA GLN A 170 1.43 5.50 4.21
C GLN A 170 1.67 6.97 3.84
N ILE A 171 2.00 7.19 2.56
CA ILE A 171 1.88 8.50 1.90
C ILE A 171 0.81 8.47 0.81
N PRO A 172 0.25 9.63 0.43
CA PRO A 172 -0.71 9.71 -0.66
C PRO A 172 -0.08 9.31 -2.00
N PHE A 173 -0.76 8.47 -2.78
CA PHE A 173 -0.22 7.93 -4.03
C PHE A 173 0.03 9.01 -5.09
N PHE A 174 -0.73 10.10 -5.07
CA PHE A 174 -0.51 11.22 -5.97
C PHE A 174 0.86 11.89 -5.76
N VAL A 175 1.44 11.82 -4.55
CA VAL A 175 2.80 12.30 -4.27
C VAL A 175 3.80 11.50 -5.09
N LEU A 176 3.71 10.17 -5.05
CA LEU A 176 4.58 9.28 -5.84
C LEU A 176 4.48 9.54 -7.34
N LYS A 177 3.25 9.68 -7.85
CA LYS A 177 3.03 10.02 -9.27
C LYS A 177 3.65 11.37 -9.64
N THR A 178 3.51 12.36 -8.77
CA THR A 178 4.06 13.71 -9.00
C THR A 178 5.59 13.67 -9.06
N LEU A 179 6.22 13.03 -8.09
CA LEU A 179 7.68 12.87 -8.05
C LEU A 179 8.20 12.07 -9.25
N ALA A 180 7.52 10.97 -9.61
CA ALA A 180 7.93 10.15 -10.75
C ALA A 180 7.92 10.92 -12.08
N ARG A 181 6.90 11.74 -12.33
CA ARG A 181 6.82 12.54 -13.57
C ARG A 181 7.95 13.55 -13.70
N ILE A 182 8.45 14.09 -12.59
CA ILE A 182 9.50 15.10 -12.58
C ILE A 182 10.89 14.44 -12.60
N LEU A 183 11.14 13.51 -11.68
CA LEU A 183 12.46 12.90 -11.48
C LEU A 183 12.84 11.89 -12.58
N LEU A 184 11.84 11.33 -13.25
CA LEU A 184 11.99 10.27 -14.24
C LEU A 184 11.28 10.68 -15.55
N SER A 185 11.32 11.97 -15.91
CA SER A 185 10.59 12.53 -17.07
C SER A 185 10.90 11.84 -18.40
N ASP A 186 12.13 11.34 -18.58
CA ASP A 186 12.55 10.61 -19.78
C ASP A 186 11.93 9.21 -19.87
N ILE A 187 11.45 8.69 -18.74
CA ILE A 187 10.86 7.35 -18.56
C ILE A 187 9.32 7.46 -18.56
N PHE A 188 8.79 8.47 -17.89
CA PHE A 188 7.36 8.71 -17.74
C PHE A 188 6.87 9.67 -18.83
N THR A 189 6.71 9.16 -20.05
CA THR A 189 5.98 9.88 -21.11
C THR A 189 4.49 9.99 -20.77
N SER A 190 3.72 10.79 -21.53
CA SER A 190 2.31 11.12 -21.25
C SER A 190 1.32 9.93 -21.20
N GLN A 191 1.78 8.67 -21.38
CA GLN A 191 0.98 7.46 -21.16
C GLN A 191 1.16 6.79 -19.77
N VAL A 192 1.86 7.39 -18.81
CA VAL A 192 2.40 6.62 -17.66
C VAL A 192 1.84 7.05 -16.29
N ASP A 193 0.53 7.04 -16.14
CA ASP A 193 -0.10 7.10 -14.81
C ASP A 193 -0.12 5.73 -14.10
N HIS A 194 0.16 4.67 -14.85
CA HIS A 194 0.01 3.31 -14.38
C HIS A 194 1.31 2.63 -13.96
N LEU A 195 2.50 3.04 -14.46
CA LEU A 195 3.75 2.33 -14.14
C LEU A 195 4.02 2.30 -12.64
N VAL A 196 3.83 3.42 -11.91
CA VAL A 196 3.98 3.41 -10.44
C VAL A 196 3.03 2.39 -9.79
N SER A 197 1.81 2.27 -10.30
CA SER A 197 0.84 1.28 -9.83
C SER A 197 1.25 -0.14 -10.21
N ASP A 198 1.69 -0.37 -11.44
CA ASP A 198 2.10 -1.67 -11.96
C ASP A 198 3.33 -2.18 -11.19
N LEU A 199 4.32 -1.31 -10.94
CA LEU A 199 5.48 -1.61 -10.09
C LEU A 199 5.07 -1.93 -8.65
N THR A 200 4.11 -1.18 -8.09
CA THR A 200 3.63 -1.43 -6.73
C THR A 200 2.93 -2.78 -6.65
N LEU A 201 2.05 -3.10 -7.61
CA LEU A 201 1.36 -4.39 -7.66
C LEU A 201 2.37 -5.54 -7.82
N SER A 202 3.37 -5.37 -8.69
CA SER A 202 4.44 -6.35 -8.88
C SER A 202 5.24 -6.59 -7.59
N LEU A 203 5.65 -5.53 -6.88
CA LEU A 203 6.40 -5.62 -5.62
C LEU A 203 5.68 -6.49 -4.57
N PHE A 204 4.36 -6.34 -4.47
CA PHE A 204 3.54 -7.07 -3.49
C PHE A 204 2.96 -8.39 -4.04
N GLY A 205 3.30 -8.77 -5.28
CA GLY A 205 2.81 -10.01 -5.89
C GLY A 205 1.30 -10.00 -6.23
N PHE A 206 0.72 -8.82 -6.46
CA PHE A 206 -0.67 -8.67 -6.90
C PHE A 206 -0.77 -8.66 -8.43
N PRO A 207 -1.91 -9.10 -9.01
CA PRO A 207 -2.12 -9.07 -10.44
C PRO A 207 -2.12 -7.64 -10.98
N LEU A 208 -1.47 -7.46 -12.14
CA LEU A 208 -1.43 -6.20 -12.85
C LEU A 208 -2.81 -5.89 -13.43
N ILE A 209 -3.43 -4.82 -12.95
CA ILE A 209 -4.77 -4.41 -13.37
C ILE A 209 -4.81 -2.90 -13.59
N ARG A 210 -5.73 -2.47 -14.47
CA ARG A 210 -6.03 -1.04 -14.60
C ARG A 210 -6.92 -0.61 -13.46
N CYS A 211 -6.31 0.07 -12.49
CA CYS A 211 -7.04 0.63 -11.35
C CYS A 211 -7.65 2.00 -11.69
N PRO A 212 -8.81 2.33 -11.11
CA PRO A 212 -9.26 3.71 -10.99
C PRO A 212 -8.26 4.54 -10.17
N PRO A 213 -8.46 5.86 -10.01
CA PRO A 213 -7.60 6.69 -9.17
C PRO A 213 -7.34 6.06 -7.78
N VAL A 214 -6.06 5.95 -7.42
CA VAL A 214 -5.54 5.26 -6.23
C VAL A 214 -5.19 6.24 -5.13
N ALA A 215 -5.51 5.91 -3.88
CA ALA A 215 -5.28 6.77 -2.72
C ALA A 215 -3.88 6.59 -2.10
N HIS A 216 -3.48 5.33 -1.88
CA HIS A 216 -2.22 4.89 -1.27
C HIS A 216 -2.03 3.38 -1.57
N PHE A 217 -0.92 2.77 -1.17
CA PHE A 217 -0.61 1.36 -1.47
C PHE A 217 -1.68 0.38 -1.01
N LEU A 218 -2.15 0.49 0.23
CA LEU A 218 -3.22 -0.39 0.72
C LEU A 218 -4.51 -0.31 -0.11
N HIS A 219 -4.88 0.89 -0.58
CA HIS A 219 -6.04 1.05 -1.46
C HIS A 219 -5.80 0.37 -2.81
N LEU A 220 -4.59 0.48 -3.38
CA LEU A 220 -4.24 -0.21 -4.62
C LEU A 220 -4.33 -1.73 -4.49
N MET A 221 -3.76 -2.29 -3.43
CA MET A 221 -3.82 -3.74 -3.18
C MET A 221 -5.26 -4.21 -3.01
N HIS A 222 -6.08 -3.45 -2.26
CA HIS A 222 -7.50 -3.74 -2.09
C HIS A 222 -8.26 -3.75 -3.41
N LEU A 223 -8.05 -2.74 -4.26
CA LEU A 223 -8.65 -2.67 -5.60
C LEU A 223 -8.24 -3.87 -6.46
N SER A 224 -6.96 -4.26 -6.42
CA SER A 224 -6.46 -5.43 -7.14
C SER A 224 -7.10 -6.73 -6.67
N SER A 225 -7.22 -6.95 -5.36
CA SER A 225 -7.91 -8.13 -4.81
C SER A 225 -9.37 -8.21 -5.26
N ILE A 226 -10.12 -7.10 -5.21
CA ILE A 226 -11.55 -7.10 -5.59
C ILE A 226 -11.72 -7.38 -7.08
N ILE A 227 -10.89 -6.75 -7.93
CA ILE A 227 -11.02 -6.87 -9.38
C ILE A 227 -10.60 -8.27 -9.85
N ASP A 228 -9.55 -8.85 -9.25
CA ASP A 228 -9.15 -10.24 -9.51
C ASP A 228 -10.26 -11.24 -9.12
N GLU A 229 -10.86 -11.08 -7.94
CA GLU A 229 -12.04 -11.85 -7.51
C GLU A 229 -13.23 -11.66 -8.46
N GLY A 230 -13.48 -10.43 -8.94
CA GLY A 230 -14.55 -10.13 -9.89
C GLY A 230 -14.32 -10.72 -11.29
N GLN A 231 -13.06 -10.81 -11.74
CA GLN A 231 -12.69 -11.48 -12.99
C GLN A 231 -12.79 -13.00 -12.87
N LYS A 232 -12.32 -13.58 -11.75
CA LYS A 232 -12.50 -15.00 -11.43
C LYS A 232 -13.98 -15.37 -11.24
N GLY A 233 -14.79 -14.45 -10.73
CA GLY A 233 -16.24 -14.61 -10.58
C GLY A 233 -17.03 -14.66 -11.89
N LYS A 234 -16.46 -14.17 -13.01
CA LYS A 234 -17.03 -14.37 -14.36
C LYS A 234 -16.66 -15.73 -14.98
N GLN A 235 -15.73 -16.45 -14.35
CA GLN A 235 -15.36 -17.83 -14.65
C GLN A 235 -15.76 -18.80 -13.52
N ALA A 236 -16.64 -18.38 -12.61
CA ALA A 236 -17.37 -19.31 -11.78
C ALA A 236 -18.46 -19.94 -12.66
N GLN A 237 -18.23 -21.17 -13.13
CA GLN A 237 -19.33 -22.05 -13.48
C GLN A 237 -20.34 -21.97 -12.33
N GLN A 238 -21.53 -21.47 -12.65
CA GLN A 238 -22.63 -21.34 -11.71
C GLN A 238 -23.18 -22.73 -11.40
N GLU A 239 -22.39 -23.52 -10.68
CA GLU A 239 -22.80 -24.78 -10.11
C GLU A 239 -22.38 -24.83 -8.64
N LEU A 240 -23.01 -23.97 -7.82
CA LEU A 240 -23.26 -24.34 -6.43
C LEU A 240 -24.24 -25.53 -6.44
N LYS A 241 -23.72 -26.73 -6.71
CA LYS A 241 -24.48 -27.99 -6.75
C LYS A 241 -25.08 -28.36 -5.38
N CYS A 242 -24.70 -27.71 -4.29
CA CYS A 242 -25.05 -28.13 -2.94
C CYS A 242 -24.98 -26.99 -1.90
N CYS A 243 -25.86 -25.99 -2.00
CA CYS A 243 -26.12 -25.11 -0.85
C CYS A 243 -27.01 -25.82 0.20
N ALA A 244 -26.87 -25.44 1.48
CA ALA A 244 -27.59 -26.07 2.60
C ALA A 244 -29.12 -26.11 2.40
N THR A 245 -29.67 -25.12 1.70
CA THR A 245 -31.09 -25.06 1.33
C THR A 245 -31.52 -26.22 0.42
N ARG A 246 -30.70 -26.58 -0.58
CA ARG A 246 -30.98 -27.72 -1.47
C ARG A 246 -30.87 -29.06 -0.73
N LEU A 247 -29.92 -29.19 0.19
CA LEU A 247 -29.80 -30.40 1.04
C LEU A 247 -31.05 -30.60 1.91
N ARG A 248 -31.57 -29.52 2.53
CA ARG A 248 -32.84 -29.58 3.27
C ARG A 248 -34.02 -29.91 2.38
N ALA A 249 -34.09 -29.32 1.18
CA ALA A 249 -35.15 -29.61 0.20
C ALA A 249 -35.11 -31.08 -0.29
N SER A 250 -33.94 -31.71 -0.33
CA SER A 250 -33.76 -33.14 -0.60
C SER A 250 -33.92 -34.05 0.62
N GLY A 251 -34.43 -33.53 1.75
CA GLY A 251 -34.71 -34.31 2.96
C GLY A 251 -33.51 -34.58 3.86
N ILE A 252 -32.36 -33.94 3.62
CA ILE A 252 -31.15 -34.11 4.43
C ILE A 252 -31.19 -33.11 5.60
N THR A 253 -31.19 -33.64 6.82
CA THR A 253 -31.20 -32.82 8.05
C THR A 253 -29.77 -32.58 8.53
N LEU A 254 -29.38 -31.31 8.64
CA LEU A 254 -28.09 -30.91 9.19
C LEU A 254 -28.23 -30.79 10.71
N ARG A 255 -27.43 -31.56 11.47
CA ARG A 255 -27.39 -31.46 12.94
C ARG A 255 -26.03 -30.93 13.40
N PRO A 256 -25.98 -30.00 14.36
CA PRO A 256 -24.74 -29.63 15.03
C PRO A 256 -24.17 -30.84 15.77
N ILE A 257 -22.85 -31.02 15.72
CA ILE A 257 -22.17 -32.00 16.58
C ILE A 257 -21.93 -31.33 17.93
N GLU A 258 -22.50 -31.88 19.00
CA GLU A 258 -22.16 -31.46 20.36
C GLU A 258 -20.71 -31.84 20.66
N MET A 259 -19.84 -30.82 20.75
CA MET A 259 -18.47 -31.03 21.19
C MET A 259 -18.43 -31.03 22.72
N ASN A 260 -17.99 -32.16 23.28
CA ASN A 260 -17.82 -32.36 24.71
C ASN A 260 -16.74 -31.40 25.23
N ARG A 261 -17.09 -30.54 26.20
CA ARG A 261 -16.34 -29.32 26.59
C ARG A 261 -14.95 -29.53 27.23
N ASN A 262 -14.44 -30.75 27.35
CA ASN A 262 -13.23 -31.04 28.13
C ASN A 262 -11.93 -31.31 27.35
N ARG A 263 -11.81 -30.91 26.08
CA ARG A 263 -10.48 -30.84 25.41
C ARG A 263 -10.30 -29.56 24.59
N VAL A 264 -9.18 -28.92 24.89
CA VAL A 264 -8.71 -27.60 24.42
C VAL A 264 -8.43 -27.56 22.90
N LYS A 265 -8.72 -26.39 22.29
CA LYS A 265 -8.22 -25.82 21.02
C LYS A 265 -8.39 -26.65 19.72
N ARG A 266 -9.55 -26.50 19.06
CA ARG A 266 -9.70 -26.41 17.59
C ARG A 266 -11.15 -26.03 17.26
N LEU A 267 -11.36 -24.93 16.54
CA LEU A 267 -12.65 -24.63 15.89
C LEU A 267 -12.82 -25.60 14.71
N GLY A 268 -13.31 -26.79 14.99
CA GLY A 268 -13.70 -27.77 13.97
C GLY A 268 -15.22 -27.74 13.79
N PHE A 269 -15.71 -27.16 12.69
CA PHE A 269 -17.11 -27.31 12.27
C PHE A 269 -17.31 -28.70 11.66
N GLY A 270 -17.59 -29.70 12.50
CA GLY A 270 -17.99 -31.02 12.02
C GLY A 270 -19.49 -31.04 11.69
N ILE A 271 -19.84 -31.41 10.46
CA ILE A 271 -21.23 -31.67 10.03
C ILE A 271 -21.35 -33.17 9.73
N LYS A 272 -22.33 -33.84 10.34
CA LYS A 272 -22.69 -35.23 10.00
C LYS A 272 -23.87 -35.25 9.04
N PHE A 273 -23.76 -36.01 7.95
CA PHE A 273 -24.85 -36.27 7.01
C PHE A 273 -25.53 -37.59 7.36
N VAL A 274 -26.85 -37.59 7.52
CA VAL A 274 -27.64 -38.80 7.76
C VAL A 274 -28.66 -38.93 6.63
N LYS A 275 -28.60 -40.02 5.88
CA LYS A 275 -29.56 -40.35 4.82
C LYS A 275 -30.52 -41.42 5.35
N TRP A 276 -31.82 -41.17 5.26
CA TRP A 276 -32.83 -42.18 5.55
C TRP A 276 -33.03 -43.07 4.31
N SER A 277 -32.99 -44.38 4.50
CA SER A 277 -33.55 -45.35 3.55
C SER A 277 -35.02 -45.51 3.91
N LYS A 278 -35.93 -45.25 2.96
CA LYS A 278 -37.36 -45.56 3.15
C LYS A 278 -37.54 -47.08 3.16
N ALA A 279 -38.30 -47.56 4.14
CA ALA A 279 -38.94 -48.88 4.11
C ALA A 279 -40.03 -48.92 3.03
#